data_AF-A0A952HQY8-F1
#
_entry.id   AF-A0A952HQY8-F1
#
_cell.length_a   1.000
_cell.length_b   1.000
_cell.length_c   1.000
_cell.angle_alpha   90.00
_cell.angle_beta   90.00
_cell.angle_gamma   90.00
#
_symmetry.space_group_name_H-M   'P 1'
#
loop_
_entity.id
_entity.type
_entity.pdbx_description
1 polymer ?
#
loop_
_entity_poly.entity_id
_entity_poly.type
_entity_poly.pdbx_seq_one_letter_code
_entity_poly.pdbx_strand_id
1 'polypeptide(L)'
;MISRVFLYMVVLTSFVLFSCNKESKSSDNEKNTKKQIQTVEVVYQEVPDYIEATGLVQPDKDGTVKITSKLPGIVQSINVQVGDYVKKGQVLASVKAPDTTDLYSQKVALSVQLSQ
;
A
#
# COMPACT_ATOMS: atom_id res chain seq x y z
N MET A 1 -39.67 -18.22 69.23
CA MET A 1 -40.85 -19.08 68.98
C MET A 1 -41.36 -18.94 67.53
N ILE A 2 -41.55 -17.71 67.02
CA ILE A 2 -41.97 -17.43 65.62
C ILE A 2 -41.11 -18.10 64.53
N SER A 3 -39.77 -18.12 64.66
CA SER A 3 -38.88 -18.68 63.61
C SER A 3 -39.01 -20.20 63.43
N ARG A 4 -39.24 -20.96 64.52
CA ARG A 4 -39.48 -22.41 64.44
C ARG A 4 -40.88 -22.74 63.92
N VAL A 5 -41.86 -21.88 64.19
CA VAL A 5 -43.22 -21.99 63.62
C VAL A 5 -43.20 -21.71 62.12
N PHE A 6 -42.44 -20.70 61.67
CA PHE A 6 -42.27 -20.39 60.25
C PHE A 6 -41.56 -21.52 59.51
N LEU A 7 -40.53 -22.12 60.13
CA LEU A 7 -39.82 -23.28 59.57
C LEU A 7 -40.74 -24.51 59.46
N TYR A 8 -41.61 -24.76 60.45
CA TYR A 8 -42.61 -25.83 60.37
C TYR A 8 -43.68 -25.57 59.31
N MET A 9 -44.09 -24.32 59.11
CA MET A 9 -45.10 -23.94 58.10
C MET A 9 -44.55 -24.13 56.66
N VAL A 10 -43.27 -23.82 56.44
CA VAL A 10 -42.56 -24.06 55.17
C VAL A 10 -42.36 -25.56 54.91
N VAL A 11 -42.09 -26.37 55.94
CA VAL A 11 -41.96 -27.83 55.81
C VAL A 11 -43.32 -28.51 55.56
N LEU A 12 -44.39 -28.02 56.20
CA LEU A 12 -45.75 -28.52 55.98
C LEU A 12 -46.25 -28.23 54.57
N THR A 13 -45.93 -27.06 54.02
CA THR A 13 -46.31 -26.65 52.65
C THR A 13 -45.52 -27.38 51.58
N SER A 14 -44.26 -27.73 51.85
CA SER A 14 -43.43 -28.53 50.93
C SER A 14 -43.94 -29.97 50.78
N PHE A 15 -44.55 -30.54 51.84
CA PHE A 15 -45.12 -31.90 51.82
C PHE A 15 -46.39 -32.01 50.95
N VAL A 16 -47.07 -30.90 50.68
CA VAL A 16 -48.30 -30.88 49.86
C VAL A 16 -48.00 -30.87 48.35
N LEU A 17 -46.80 -30.45 47.94
CA LEU A 17 -46.42 -30.33 46.52
C LEU A 17 -45.83 -31.60 45.90
N PHE A 18 -45.69 -32.70 46.64
CA PHE A 18 -45.23 -34.00 46.10
C PHE A 18 -46.34 -35.02 45.87
N SER A 19 -47.62 -34.61 45.90
CA SER A 19 -48.75 -35.48 45.62
C SER A 19 -49.38 -35.17 44.27
N CYS A 20 -48.87 -35.81 43.21
CA CYS A 20 -49.71 -36.10 42.06
C CYS A 20 -49.44 -37.51 41.52
N ASN A 21 -50.54 -38.25 41.43
CA ASN A 21 -50.70 -39.67 41.18
C ASN A 21 -51.37 -39.84 39.80
N LYS A 22 -50.87 -40.82 39.04
CA LYS A 22 -51.32 -41.46 37.79
C LYS A 22 -52.48 -40.91 36.92
N GLU A 23 -52.18 -41.05 35.63
CA GLU A 23 -53.03 -41.32 34.44
C GLU A 23 -53.82 -40.18 33.80
N SER A 24 -53.21 -39.59 32.76
CA SER A 24 -53.92 -39.10 31.58
C SER A 24 -53.46 -39.88 30.34
N LYS A 25 -54.38 -40.66 29.75
CA LYS A 25 -54.28 -41.10 28.36
C LYS A 25 -54.74 -39.96 27.46
N SER A 26 -53.86 -39.44 26.63
CA SER A 26 -54.18 -39.18 25.22
C SER A 26 -52.88 -39.08 24.44
N SER A 27 -52.66 -40.06 23.57
CA SER A 27 -51.71 -39.94 22.47
C SER A 27 -52.37 -39.06 21.41
N ASP A 28 -51.67 -38.00 20.99
CA ASP A 28 -51.67 -37.59 19.60
C ASP A 28 -50.25 -37.17 19.23
N ASN A 29 -49.73 -37.81 18.19
CA ASN A 29 -48.40 -37.59 17.65
C ASN A 29 -48.45 -36.41 16.67
N GLU A 30 -47.65 -35.36 16.90
CA GLU A 30 -47.18 -34.53 15.79
C GLU A 30 -45.69 -34.18 15.99
N LYS A 31 -44.86 -34.75 15.13
CA LYS A 31 -43.41 -34.60 15.13
C LYS A 31 -43.04 -33.18 14.71
N ASN A 32 -42.78 -32.30 15.66
CA ASN A 32 -42.17 -30.99 15.42
C ASN A 32 -40.66 -31.14 15.14
N THR A 33 -40.29 -31.46 13.90
CA THR A 33 -38.91 -31.28 13.44
C THR A 33 -38.68 -29.78 13.20
N LYS A 34 -38.33 -29.04 14.26
CA LYS A 34 -37.82 -27.66 14.14
C LYS A 34 -36.52 -27.69 13.34
N LYS A 35 -36.63 -27.49 12.02
CA LYS A 35 -35.47 -27.15 11.17
C LYS A 35 -34.95 -25.82 11.69
N GLN A 36 -33.74 -25.79 12.25
CA GLN A 36 -33.12 -24.55 12.69
C GLN A 36 -32.79 -23.71 11.45
N ILE A 37 -33.58 -22.68 11.21
CA ILE A 37 -33.37 -21.74 10.12
C ILE A 37 -32.56 -20.59 10.71
N GLN A 38 -31.36 -20.37 10.16
CA GLN A 38 -30.55 -19.21 10.49
C GLN A 38 -30.88 -18.12 9.48
N THR A 39 -31.33 -16.98 9.99
CA THR A 39 -31.60 -15.77 9.20
C THR A 39 -30.60 -14.70 9.61
N VAL A 40 -30.15 -13.91 8.64
CA VAL A 40 -29.32 -12.73 8.89
C VAL A 40 -30.12 -11.49 8.51
N GLU A 41 -29.94 -10.42 9.27
CA GLU A 41 -30.53 -9.13 8.95
C GLU A 41 -29.77 -8.50 7.77
N VAL A 42 -30.51 -7.95 6.81
CA VAL A 42 -29.91 -7.31 5.63
C VAL A 42 -29.45 -5.92 6.01
N VAL A 43 -28.15 -5.67 5.91
CA VAL A 43 -27.54 -4.37 6.19
C VAL A 43 -26.87 -3.85 4.92
N TYR A 44 -27.10 -2.57 4.61
CA TYR A 44 -26.36 -1.89 3.55
C TYR A 44 -24.93 -1.63 4.02
N GLN A 45 -23.96 -2.13 3.27
CA GLN A 45 -22.54 -1.89 3.50
C GLN A 45 -21.89 -1.39 2.22
N GLU A 46 -20.99 -0.41 2.34
CA GLU A 46 -20.14 -0.01 1.22
C GLU A 46 -19.16 -1.13 0.92
N VAL A 47 -19.22 -1.66 -0.30
CA VAL A 47 -18.28 -2.67 -0.79
C VAL A 47 -17.11 -1.94 -1.44
N PRO A 48 -15.89 -2.02 -0.88
CA PRO A 48 -14.74 -1.41 -1.52
C PRO A 48 -14.40 -2.21 -2.79
N ASP A 49 -14.51 -1.54 -3.93
CA ASP A 49 -14.03 -2.04 -5.22
C ASP A 49 -12.55 -1.69 -5.34
N TYR A 50 -11.69 -2.70 -5.52
CA TYR A 50 -10.26 -2.49 -5.69
C TYR A 50 -9.76 -3.19 -6.95
N ILE A 51 -8.83 -2.52 -7.62
CA ILE A 51 -8.19 -3.00 -8.83
C ILE A 51 -6.72 -3.22 -8.52
N GLU A 52 -6.26 -4.46 -8.67
CA GLU A 52 -4.84 -4.77 -8.60
C GLU A 52 -4.17 -4.43 -9.93
N ALA A 53 -3.37 -3.37 -9.93
CA ALA A 53 -2.61 -2.94 -11.10
C ALA A 53 -1.12 -3.23 -10.89
N THR A 54 -0.49 -3.83 -11.90
CA THR A 54 0.98 -3.97 -11.95
C THR A 54 1.57 -2.78 -12.68
N GLY A 55 2.64 -2.20 -12.13
CA GLY A 55 3.37 -1.08 -12.73
C GLY A 55 4.83 -1.42 -12.99
N LEU A 56 5.48 -0.64 -13.84
CA LEU A 56 6.91 -0.71 -14.10
C LEU A 56 7.58 0.58 -13.61
N VAL A 57 8.68 0.44 -12.88
CA VAL A 57 9.53 1.59 -12.52
C VAL A 57 10.35 1.98 -13.74
N GLN A 58 10.14 3.20 -14.22
CA GLN A 58 10.90 3.77 -15.32
C GLN A 58 11.62 5.03 -14.86
N PRO A 59 12.81 5.32 -15.42
CA PRO A 59 13.44 6.62 -15.23
C PRO A 59 12.48 7.72 -15.66
N ASP A 60 12.55 8.85 -14.97
CA ASP A 60 11.82 10.03 -15.38
C ASP A 60 12.23 10.40 -16.82
N LYS A 61 11.23 10.58 -17.69
CA LYS A 61 11.45 10.97 -19.09
C LYS A 61 12.13 12.34 -19.16
N ASP A 62 11.82 13.23 -18.22
CA ASP A 62 12.44 14.55 -18.10
C ASP A 62 13.84 14.47 -17.45
N GLY A 63 14.14 13.38 -16.74
CA GLY A 63 15.44 13.11 -16.11
C GLY A 63 16.48 12.50 -17.05
N THR A 64 16.09 12.11 -18.28
CA THR A 64 17.00 11.46 -19.25
C THR A 64 17.53 12.48 -20.26
N VAL A 65 18.81 12.84 -20.15
CA VAL A 65 19.46 13.81 -21.05
C VAL A 65 20.60 13.15 -21.83
N LYS A 66 20.57 13.29 -23.16
CA LYS A 66 21.69 12.89 -24.02
C LYS A 66 22.70 14.04 -24.09
N ILE A 67 23.87 13.84 -23.48
CA ILE A 67 24.97 14.81 -23.53
C ILE A 67 25.81 14.56 -24.78
N THR A 68 25.97 15.58 -25.62
CA THR A 68 26.84 15.58 -26.79
C THR A 68 27.83 16.73 -26.71
N SER A 69 29.02 16.56 -27.32
CA SER A 69 29.95 17.67 -27.46
C SER A 69 29.30 18.81 -28.25
N LYS A 70 29.56 20.05 -27.84
CA LYS A 70 29.10 21.24 -28.56
C LYS A 70 29.85 21.46 -29.86
N LEU A 71 31.07 20.94 -29.95
CA LEU A 71 31.98 21.13 -31.08
C LEU A 71 32.56 19.79 -31.51
N PRO A 72 32.79 19.60 -32.82
CA PRO A 72 33.56 18.46 -33.31
C PRO A 72 35.01 18.55 -32.80
N GLY A 73 35.60 17.40 -32.50
CA GLY A 73 36.95 17.36 -31.94
C GLY A 73 37.40 15.95 -31.60
N ILE A 74 38.60 15.85 -31.04
CA ILE A 74 39.24 14.60 -30.68
C ILE A 74 39.05 14.37 -29.17
N VAL A 75 38.57 13.18 -28.79
CA VAL A 75 38.42 12.81 -27.38
C VAL A 75 39.81 12.63 -26.76
N GLN A 76 40.08 13.35 -25.67
CA GLN A 76 41.34 13.28 -24.93
C GLN A 76 41.26 12.29 -23.78
N SER A 77 40.14 12.28 -23.05
CA SER A 77 39.94 11.40 -21.92
C SER A 77 38.45 11.13 -21.69
N ILE A 78 38.16 9.96 -21.11
CA ILE A 78 36.84 9.56 -20.63
C ILE A 78 37.02 9.19 -19.17
N ASN A 79 36.26 9.83 -18.30
CA ASN A 79 36.41 9.73 -16.84
C ASN A 79 35.32 8.86 -16.19
N VAL A 80 34.41 8.29 -16.97
CA VAL A 80 33.23 7.55 -16.51
C VAL A 80 32.95 6.32 -17.38
N GLN A 81 32.30 5.33 -16.80
CA GLN A 81 31.87 4.10 -17.48
C GLN A 81 30.35 3.92 -17.40
N VAL A 82 29.83 3.01 -18.23
CA VAL A 82 28.39 2.72 -18.27
C VAL A 82 27.97 2.09 -16.94
N GLY A 83 26.95 2.68 -16.32
CA GLY A 83 26.44 2.27 -15.01
C GLY A 83 26.95 3.12 -13.85
N ASP A 84 27.92 4.00 -14.08
CA ASP A 84 28.42 4.91 -13.04
C ASP A 84 27.36 5.94 -12.65
N TYR A 85 27.23 6.18 -11.35
CA TYR A 85 26.41 7.26 -10.82
C TYR A 85 27.18 8.59 -10.87
N VAL A 86 26.62 9.57 -11.57
CA VAL A 86 27.26 10.89 -11.77
C VAL A 86 26.40 12.01 -11.22
N LYS A 87 27.04 13.09 -10.75
CA LYS A 87 26.35 14.26 -10.22
C LYS A 87 26.38 15.43 -11.20
N LYS A 88 25.43 16.37 -11.07
CA LYS A 88 25.42 17.60 -11.86
C LYS A 88 26.75 18.35 -11.71
N GLY A 89 27.37 18.69 -12.84
CA GLY A 89 28.66 19.39 -12.89
C GLY A 89 29.90 18.50 -12.90
N GLN A 90 29.74 17.17 -12.81
CA GLN A 90 30.85 16.23 -12.91
C GLN A 90 31.38 16.17 -14.35
N VAL A 91 32.71 16.17 -14.51
CA VAL A 91 33.37 16.08 -15.82
C VAL A 91 33.36 14.64 -16.30
N LEU A 92 32.64 14.38 -17.40
CA LEU A 92 32.49 13.03 -17.98
C LEU A 92 33.61 12.70 -18.97
N ALA A 93 33.99 13.66 -19.83
CA ALA A 93 35.02 13.49 -20.85
C ALA A 93 35.65 14.84 -21.20
N SER A 94 36.89 14.80 -21.70
CA SER A 94 37.57 15.98 -22.28
C SER A 94 37.67 15.81 -23.79
N VAL A 95 37.31 16.85 -24.54
CA VAL A 95 37.35 16.89 -26.01
C VAL A 95 38.15 18.10 -26.46
N LYS A 96 39.12 17.89 -27.34
CA LYS A 96 39.91 18.96 -27.96
C LYS A 96 39.32 19.31 -29.33
N ALA A 97 38.79 20.51 -29.46
CA ALA A 97 38.34 21.06 -30.74
C ALA A 97 39.48 21.90 -31.38
N PRO A 98 40.02 21.52 -32.54
CA PRO A 98 41.04 22.31 -33.22
C PRO A 98 40.49 23.66 -33.73
N ASP A 99 39.27 23.67 -34.26
CA ASP A 99 38.64 24.85 -34.88
C ASP A 99 38.54 26.06 -33.93
N THR A 100 38.39 25.84 -32.62
CA THR A 100 38.34 26.94 -31.63
C THR A 100 39.71 27.56 -31.39
N THR A 101 40.78 26.80 -31.58
CA THR A 101 42.15 27.29 -31.43
C THR A 101 42.47 28.26 -32.56
N ASP A 102 42.10 27.91 -33.79
CA ASP A 102 42.31 28.74 -34.97
C ASP A 102 41.52 30.05 -34.88
N LEU A 103 40.23 29.97 -34.53
CA LEU A 103 39.39 31.15 -34.35
C LEU A 103 39.93 32.09 -33.26
N TYR A 104 40.42 31.53 -32.15
CA TYR A 104 41.01 32.34 -31.07
C TYR A 104 42.29 33.04 -31.53
N SER A 105 43.17 32.33 -32.25
CA SER A 105 44.41 32.92 -32.77
C SER A 105 44.15 34.11 -33.71
N GLN A 106 43.16 34.00 -34.60
CA GLN A 106 42.75 35.12 -35.46
C GLN A 106 42.18 36.28 -34.67
N LYS A 107 41.32 36.00 -33.67
CA LYS A 107 40.77 37.05 -32.80
C LYS A 107 41.86 37.82 -32.06
N VAL A 108 42.86 37.12 -31.53
CA VAL A 108 44.00 37.75 -30.86
C VAL A 108 44.76 38.65 -31.84
N ALA A 109 45.06 38.18 -33.05
CA ALA A 109 45.73 38.99 -34.07
C ALA A 109 44.95 40.27 -34.43
N LEU A 110 43.63 40.17 -34.62
CA LEU A 110 42.76 41.32 -34.90
C LEU A 110 42.72 42.32 -33.73
N SER A 111 42.69 41.83 -32.49
CA SER A 111 42.66 42.71 -31.31
C SER A 111 43.94 43.54 -31.16
N VAL A 112 45.09 42.98 -31.54
CA VAL A 112 46.36 43.72 -31.57
C VAL A 112 46.34 44.81 -32.63
N GLN A 113 45.81 44.51 -33.82
CA GLN A 113 45.68 45.48 -34.92
C GLN A 113 44.71 46.63 -34.63
N LEU A 114 43.63 46.37 -33.89
CA LEU A 114 42.65 47.40 -33.53
C LEU A 114 43.08 48.25 -32.31
N SER A 115 44.11 47.82 -31.59
CA SER A 115 44.67 48.54 -30.44
C SER A 115 45.84 49.47 -30.79
N GLN A 116 46.24 49.50 -32.06
CA GLN A 116 47.19 50.44 -32.65
C GLN A 116 46.46 51.48 -33.48
#